data_AF-A0A9X0CV42-F1
#
_entry.id   AF-A0A9X0CV42-F1
#
_cell.length_a   1.000
_cell.length_b   1.000
_cell.length_c   1.000
_cell.angle_alpha   90.00
_cell.angle_beta   90.00
_cell.angle_gamma   90.00
#
_symmetry.space_group_name_H-M   'P 1'
#
loop_
_entity.id
_entity.type
_entity.pdbx_description
1 polymer ?
#
loop_
_entity_poly.entity_id
_entity_poly.type
_entity_poly.pdbx_seq_one_letter_code
_entity_poly.pdbx_strand_id
1 'polypeptide(L)'
;EFENKVKQWCEEAGEDVSYDFLQKCNNYVLTPTTDDDPWWNAFSKTAKKMGMKIEKEIFPAGTDSRFLRALGYPAIGFSPMNNTPILLHDHNEFLNEKIFLRGIEIYCELITALGNVQPF
;
A
#
# COMPACT_ATOMS: atom_id res chain seq x y z
N GLU A 1 22.26 -7.58 -5.10
CA GLU A 1 23.33 -6.58 -5.34
C GLU A 1 23.67 -5.81 -4.06
N PHE A 2 22.74 -5.06 -3.45
CA PHE A 2 23.03 -4.24 -2.26
C PHE A 2 23.56 -5.05 -1.06
N GLU A 3 22.93 -6.19 -0.73
CA GLU A 3 23.43 -7.06 0.34
C GLU A 3 24.86 -7.55 0.10
N ASN A 4 25.25 -7.80 -1.16
CA ASN A 4 26.62 -8.18 -1.47
C ASN A 4 27.60 -7.01 -1.25
N LYS A 5 27.18 -5.77 -1.49
CA LYS A 5 27.99 -4.58 -1.18
C LYS A 5 28.21 -4.43 0.32
N VAL A 6 27.16 -4.65 1.12
CA VAL A 6 27.28 -4.64 2.59
C VAL A 6 28.24 -5.73 3.09
N LYS A 7 28.14 -6.95 2.53
CA LYS A 7 29.09 -8.04 2.84
C LYS A 7 30.53 -7.64 2.52
N GLN A 8 30.77 -7.11 1.33
CA GLN A 8 32.09 -6.65 0.91
C GLN A 8 32.65 -5.57 1.85
N TRP A 9 31.83 -4.59 2.25
CA TRP A 9 32.28 -3.55 3.18
C TRP A 9 32.62 -4.09 4.57
N CYS A 10 31.91 -5.10 5.07
CA CYS A 10 32.28 -5.76 6.32
C CYS A 10 33.62 -6.50 6.18
N GLU A 11 33.83 -7.24 5.08
CA GLU A 11 35.09 -7.94 4.79
C GLU A 11 36.29 -6.98 4.71
N GLU A 12 36.11 -5.82 4.07
CA GLU A 12 37.14 -4.77 3.95
C GLU A 12 37.44 -4.05 5.29
N ALA A 13 36.49 -4.02 6.22
CA ALA A 13 36.61 -3.30 7.49
C ALA A 13 37.35 -4.09 8.59
N GLY A 14 37.36 -5.41 8.53
CA GLY A 14 38.06 -6.29 9.48
C GLY A 14 37.27 -7.55 9.85
N GLU A 15 37.97 -8.58 10.34
CA GLU A 15 37.39 -9.90 10.66
C GLU A 15 36.36 -9.87 11.81
N ASP A 16 36.37 -8.81 12.63
CA ASP A 16 35.46 -8.60 13.76
C ASP A 16 34.24 -7.74 13.41
N VAL A 17 34.09 -7.32 12.15
CA VAL A 17 32.94 -6.53 11.66
C VAL A 17 31.95 -7.43 10.94
N SER A 18 30.71 -7.45 11.43
CA SER A 18 29.61 -8.20 10.82
C SER A 18 28.30 -7.42 10.86
N TYR A 19 27.24 -7.99 10.29
CA TYR A 19 25.91 -7.41 10.32
C TYR A 19 24.86 -8.50 10.50
N ASP A 20 23.76 -8.13 11.14
CA ASP A 20 22.55 -8.95 11.24
C ASP A 20 21.36 -8.16 10.70
N PHE A 21 20.41 -8.88 10.09
CA PHE A 21 19.15 -8.28 9.70
C PHE A 21 18.17 -8.31 10.87
N LEU A 22 17.83 -7.15 11.40
CA LEU A 22 16.68 -7.02 12.32
C LEU A 22 15.35 -7.31 11.59
N GLN A 23 15.27 -6.91 10.31
CA GLN A 23 14.13 -7.21 9.44
C GLN A 23 14.60 -7.33 8.00
N LYS A 24 14.40 -8.49 7.37
CA LYS A 24 14.71 -8.73 5.96
C LYS A 24 13.42 -8.99 5.17
N CYS A 25 13.04 -8.06 4.30
CA CYS A 25 11.92 -8.25 3.39
C CYS A 25 12.43 -8.69 2.02
N ASN A 26 12.31 -9.98 1.71
CA ASN A 26 12.60 -10.53 0.38
C ASN A 26 11.36 -10.61 -0.51
N ASN A 27 10.21 -10.17 0.00
CA ASN A 27 8.96 -10.23 -0.72
C ASN A 27 8.71 -8.91 -1.48
N TYR A 28 8.72 -9.01 -2.81
CA TYR A 28 8.42 -7.89 -3.72
C TYR A 28 7.06 -8.06 -4.41
N VAL A 29 6.18 -8.92 -3.88
CA VAL A 29 4.85 -9.15 -4.47
C VAL A 29 4.04 -7.87 -4.46
N LEU A 30 3.58 -7.50 -5.65
CA LEU A 30 2.67 -6.38 -5.89
C LEU A 30 1.29 -6.92 -6.23
N THR A 31 0.27 -6.16 -5.85
CA THR A 31 -1.09 -6.44 -6.31
C THR A 31 -1.25 -5.92 -7.74
N PRO A 32 -1.76 -6.74 -8.68
CA PRO A 32 -2.09 -6.27 -10.02
C PRO A 32 -3.03 -5.06 -9.99
N THR A 33 -2.78 -4.11 -10.88
CA THR A 33 -3.62 -2.91 -11.06
C THR A 33 -3.99 -2.72 -12.53
N THR A 34 -4.16 -3.85 -13.22
CA THR A 34 -4.55 -3.95 -14.63
C THR A 34 -6.05 -4.22 -14.72
N ASP A 35 -6.67 -3.86 -15.84
CA ASP A 35 -8.13 -3.96 -16.00
C ASP A 35 -8.64 -5.41 -16.05
N ASP A 36 -7.77 -6.39 -16.28
CA ASP A 36 -8.09 -7.82 -16.22
C ASP A 36 -8.12 -8.39 -14.79
N ASP A 37 -7.55 -7.69 -13.80
CA ASP A 37 -7.69 -8.08 -12.39
C ASP A 37 -9.10 -7.72 -11.89
N PRO A 38 -9.91 -8.69 -11.41
CA PRO A 38 -11.30 -8.45 -11.08
C PRO A 38 -11.47 -7.48 -9.90
N TRP A 39 -10.55 -7.52 -8.93
CA TRP A 39 -10.61 -6.69 -7.73
C TRP A 39 -10.24 -5.24 -8.05
N TRP A 40 -9.16 -5.02 -8.81
CA TRP A 40 -8.77 -3.70 -9.29
C TRP A 40 -9.81 -3.11 -10.23
N ASN A 41 -10.38 -3.90 -11.14
CA ASN A 41 -11.42 -3.46 -12.06
C ASN A 41 -12.65 -2.97 -11.29
N ALA A 42 -13.14 -3.76 -10.32
CA ALA A 42 -14.26 -3.36 -9.47
C ALA A 42 -13.96 -2.09 -8.67
N PHE A 43 -12.77 -2.00 -8.06
CA PHE A 43 -12.32 -0.83 -7.32
C PHE A 43 -12.27 0.42 -8.21
N SER A 44 -11.54 0.36 -9.33
CA SER A 44 -11.27 1.50 -10.20
C SER A 44 -12.52 1.99 -10.93
N LYS A 45 -13.42 1.09 -11.36
CA LYS A 45 -14.72 1.47 -11.93
C LYS A 45 -15.61 2.15 -10.92
N THR A 46 -15.65 1.66 -9.68
CA THR A 46 -16.46 2.25 -8.62
C THR A 46 -15.95 3.65 -8.28
N ALA A 47 -14.63 3.81 -8.11
CA ALA A 47 -14.03 5.13 -7.91
C ALA A 47 -14.34 6.11 -9.06
N LYS A 48 -14.24 5.64 -10.32
CA LYS A 48 -14.61 6.44 -11.50
C LYS A 48 -16.09 6.83 -11.51
N LYS A 49 -17.00 5.91 -11.17
CA LYS A 49 -18.44 6.18 -11.04
C LYS A 49 -18.72 7.26 -9.98
N MET A 50 -17.94 7.28 -8.90
CA MET A 50 -18.00 8.31 -7.86
C MET A 50 -17.31 9.63 -8.25
N GLY A 51 -16.83 9.76 -9.50
CA GLY A 51 -16.15 10.96 -9.99
C GLY A 51 -14.74 11.16 -9.44
N MET A 52 -14.13 10.12 -8.85
CA MET A 52 -12.79 10.20 -8.27
C MET A 52 -11.72 9.91 -9.32
N LYS A 53 -10.61 10.65 -9.25
CA LYS A 53 -9.37 10.32 -9.97
C LYS A 53 -8.48 9.47 -9.05
N ILE A 54 -8.03 8.32 -9.54
CA ILE A 54 -7.07 7.48 -8.83
C ILE A 54 -5.66 7.81 -9.31
N GLU A 55 -4.76 8.00 -8.36
CA GLU A 55 -3.32 8.04 -8.58
C GLU A 55 -2.71 6.80 -7.93
N LYS A 56 -1.90 6.06 -8.70
CA LYS A 56 -1.28 4.82 -8.25
C LYS A 56 0.13 5.13 -7.78
N GLU A 57 0.41 4.86 -6.51
CA GLU A 57 1.73 5.08 -5.93
C GLU A 57 2.21 3.85 -5.17
N ILE A 58 3.53 3.66 -5.15
CA ILE A 58 4.16 2.78 -4.17
C ILE A 58 4.34 3.60 -2.91
N PHE A 59 3.55 3.28 -1.89
CA PHE A 59 3.65 3.95 -0.60
C PHE A 59 5.06 3.70 -0.02
N PRO A 60 5.84 4.75 0.28
CA PRO A 60 7.24 4.60 0.68
C PRO A 60 7.39 3.98 2.08
N ALA A 61 6.34 4.05 2.91
CA ALA A 61 6.32 3.43 4.22
C ALA A 61 5.76 1.99 4.18
N GLY A 62 5.93 1.27 5.29
CA GLY A 62 5.48 -0.11 5.41
C GLY A 62 4.02 -0.20 5.87
N THR A 63 3.20 -0.95 5.15
CA THR A 63 1.88 -1.40 5.62
C THR A 63 1.89 -2.91 5.86
N ASP A 64 0.91 -3.39 6.64
CA ASP A 64 0.72 -4.83 6.88
C ASP A 64 0.26 -5.60 5.64
N SER A 65 -0.09 -4.90 4.56
CA SER A 65 -0.38 -5.50 3.25
C SER A 65 0.79 -6.36 2.74
N ARG A 66 2.03 -6.10 3.15
CA ARG A 66 3.18 -6.96 2.83
C ARG A 66 3.02 -8.41 3.29
N PHE A 67 2.35 -8.62 4.43
CA PHE A 67 2.11 -9.95 4.98
C PHE A 67 1.01 -10.67 4.21
N LEU A 68 -0.07 -9.96 3.86
CA LEU A 68 -1.15 -10.51 3.02
C LEU A 68 -0.64 -10.91 1.64
N ARG A 69 0.14 -10.02 1.00
CA ARG A 69 0.76 -10.32 -0.29
C ARG A 69 1.78 -11.46 -0.23
N ALA A 70 2.44 -11.67 0.91
CA ALA A 70 3.31 -12.84 1.12
C ALA A 70 2.55 -14.17 1.12
N LEU A 71 1.29 -14.15 1.53
CA LEU A 71 0.39 -15.30 1.51
C LEU A 71 -0.33 -15.47 0.16
N GLY A 72 -0.06 -14.59 -0.82
CA GLY A 72 -0.70 -14.63 -2.14
C GLY A 72 -2.02 -13.87 -2.23
N TYR A 73 -2.45 -13.18 -1.17
CA TYR A 73 -3.67 -12.37 -1.21
C TYR A 73 -3.40 -10.98 -1.81
N PRO A 74 -4.18 -10.53 -2.80
CA PRO A 74 -4.09 -9.16 -3.30
C PRO A 74 -4.52 -8.17 -2.21
N ALA A 75 -3.76 -7.08 -2.06
CA ALA A 75 -4.02 -6.04 -1.06
C ALA A 75 -3.68 -4.66 -1.64
N ILE A 76 -4.70 -3.81 -1.74
CA ILE A 76 -4.61 -2.42 -2.19
C ILE A 76 -4.70 -1.52 -0.96
N GLY A 77 -3.67 -0.69 -0.76
CA GLY A 77 -3.75 0.41 0.21
C GLY A 77 -4.53 1.57 -0.41
N PHE A 78 -5.52 2.08 0.31
CA PHE A 78 -6.32 3.21 -0.15
C PHE A 78 -6.67 4.10 1.04
N SER A 79 -6.55 5.41 0.85
CA SER A 79 -6.97 6.42 1.82
C SER A 79 -7.98 7.36 1.13
N PRO A 80 -9.23 7.46 1.60
CA PRO A 80 -10.21 8.38 1.03
C PRO A 80 -10.05 9.82 1.55
N MET A 81 -8.90 10.17 2.13
CA MET A 81 -8.60 11.50 2.67
C MET A 81 -8.19 12.48 1.56
N ASN A 82 -9.03 12.62 0.53
CA ASN A 82 -8.73 13.54 -0.57
C ASN A 82 -8.75 15.01 -0.12
N ASN A 83 -8.08 15.87 -0.89
CA ASN A 83 -7.98 17.31 -0.62
C ASN A 83 -7.50 17.65 0.81
N THR A 84 -6.72 16.75 1.41
CA THR A 84 -6.15 16.88 2.76
C THR A 84 -4.63 16.91 2.64
N PRO A 85 -3.91 17.79 3.37
CA PRO A 85 -2.46 17.77 3.38
C PRO A 85 -1.95 16.42 3.93
N ILE A 86 -0.81 15.96 3.41
CA ILE A 86 -0.14 14.75 3.92
C ILE A 86 0.59 15.15 5.20
N LEU A 87 -0.02 14.89 6.35
CA LEU A 87 0.52 15.22 7.69
C LEU A 87 0.72 13.98 8.57
N LEU A 88 0.73 12.78 7.99
CA LEU A 88 0.93 11.55 8.75
C LEU A 88 2.25 11.62 9.53
N HIS A 89 2.17 11.51 10.86
CA HIS A 89 3.31 11.65 11.78
C HIS A 89 3.97 13.04 11.82
N ASP A 90 3.28 14.10 11.39
CA ASP A 90 3.77 15.47 11.47
C ASP A 90 3.05 16.29 12.55
N HIS A 91 3.54 17.50 12.80
CA HIS A 91 3.00 18.43 13.78
C HIS A 91 1.59 18.89 13.36
N ASN A 92 0.68 18.94 14.34
CA ASN A 92 -0.71 19.35 14.12
C ASN A 92 -1.42 18.52 13.04
N GLU A 93 -1.12 17.22 12.93
CA GLU A 93 -1.87 16.29 12.09
C GLU A 93 -3.39 16.43 12.35
N PHE A 94 -4.15 16.62 11.27
CA PHE A 94 -5.61 16.77 11.34
C PHE A 94 -6.30 16.18 10.12
N LEU A 95 -7.59 15.88 10.27
CA LEU A 95 -8.49 15.52 9.19
C LEU A 95 -9.77 16.35 9.30
N ASN A 96 -10.20 16.93 8.19
CA ASN A 96 -11.45 17.67 8.17
C ASN A 96 -12.65 16.71 8.32
N GLU A 97 -13.58 17.03 9.23
CA GLU A 97 -14.77 16.21 9.49
C GLU A 97 -15.55 15.86 8.22
N LYS A 98 -15.72 16.81 7.29
CA LYS A 98 -16.44 16.57 6.03
C LYS A 98 -15.72 15.55 5.14
N ILE A 99 -14.38 15.57 5.14
CA ILE A 99 -13.58 14.59 4.40
C ILE A 99 -13.66 13.22 5.07
N PHE A 100 -13.61 13.17 6.40
CA PHE A 100 -13.82 11.93 7.15
C PHE A 100 -15.18 11.30 6.82
N LEU A 101 -16.27 12.07 6.91
CA LEU A 101 -17.63 11.60 6.59
C LEU A 101 -17.75 11.18 5.12
N ARG A 102 -17.18 11.96 4.18
CA ARG A 102 -17.14 11.57 2.77
C ARG A 102 -16.35 10.27 2.56
N GLY A 103 -15.29 10.05 3.34
CA GLY A 103 -14.51 8.82 3.31
C GLY A 103 -15.32 7.58 3.69
N ILE A 104 -16.25 7.71 4.64
CA ILE A 104 -17.19 6.65 4.99
C ILE A 104 -18.07 6.29 3.78
N GLU A 105 -18.66 7.28 3.11
CA GLU A 105 -19.48 7.05 1.92
C GLU A 105 -18.69 6.35 0.80
N ILE A 106 -17.44 6.77 0.59
CA ILE A 106 -16.53 6.15 -0.39
C ILE A 106 -16.28 4.68 -0.03
N TYR A 107 -15.97 4.36 1.24
CA TYR A 107 -15.77 2.98 1.66
C TYR A 107 -17.04 2.14 1.54
N CYS A 108 -18.22 2.67 1.88
CA CYS A 108 -19.48 1.94 1.72
C CYS A 108 -19.69 1.49 0.26
N GLU A 109 -19.48 2.38 -0.70
CA GLU A 109 -19.60 2.04 -2.13
C GLU A 109 -18.51 1.04 -2.58
N LEU A 110 -17.25 1.28 -2.20
CA LEU A 110 -16.13 0.41 -2.57
C LEU A 110 -16.27 -1.00 -1.99
N ILE A 111 -16.58 -1.12 -0.70
CA ILE A 111 -16.74 -2.41 -0.02
C ILE A 111 -17.95 -3.15 -0.60
N THR A 112 -19.05 -2.45 -0.90
CA THR A 112 -20.21 -3.05 -1.56
C THR A 112 -19.86 -3.58 -2.94
N ALA A 113 -19.14 -2.80 -3.75
CA ALA A 113 -18.72 -3.24 -5.08
C ALA A 113 -17.77 -4.44 -5.03
N LEU A 114 -16.77 -4.40 -4.13
CA LEU A 114 -15.81 -5.48 -3.92
C LEU A 114 -16.49 -6.76 -3.39
N GLY A 115 -17.42 -6.63 -2.44
CA GLY A 115 -18.17 -7.76 -1.90
C GLY A 115 -19.09 -8.46 -2.91
N ASN A 116 -19.41 -7.80 -4.03
CA ASN A 116 -20.19 -8.36 -5.12
C ASN A 116 -19.32 -8.96 -6.26
N VAL A 117 -18.00 -8.85 -6.17
CA VAL A 117 -17.10 -9.57 -7.08
C VAL A 117 -17.25 -11.05 -6.80
N GLN A 118 -17.58 -11.83 -7.84
CA GLN A 118 -17.73 -13.28 -7.69
C GLN A 118 -16.40 -13.89 -7.21
N PRO A 119 -16.42 -14.71 -6.14
CA PRO A 119 -15.28 -15.53 -5.81
C PRO A 119 -14.98 -16.46 -7.00
N PHE A 120 -13.69 -16.70 -7.21
CA PHE A 120 -13.18 -17.73 -8.11
C PHE A 120 -13.84 -19.10 -7.85
#